data_AF-F8FL24-F1
#
_entry.id   AF-F8FL24-F1
#
_cell.length_a   1.000
_cell.length_b   1.000
_cell.length_c   1.000
_cell.angle_alpha   90.00
_cell.angle_beta   90.00
_cell.angle_gamma   90.00
#
_symmetry.space_group_name_H-M   'P 1'
#
loop_
_entity.id
_entity.type
_entity.pdbx_description
1 polymer ?
#
loop_
_entity_poly.entity_id
_entity_poly.type
_entity_poly.pdbx_seq_one_letter_code
_entity_poly.pdbx_strand_id
1 'polypeptide(L)'
;MGNLWNFYMANTMSRCMLSHFLANVEDPEIRWITKLSAAALELSNTITELMLNKGLYIRPPVIPPTEQGYVHRERFLAGFFGDKRPLSGVEISQVFANLQFNSIKTALVTGFIQVARTDEVRDYFLRCKMINIKQTTILSKLLVQDDLPATLPSQFHITKSTVPPFSDKLMLFHVSNLSSAKVRNWGDSLAVSPRHDLGADYERNLKETMKFADDGAKLLIERGWMEQPPQAPEREKLRAGE
;
A
#
# COMPACT_ATOMS: atom_id res chain seq x y z
N MET A 1 18.11 -4.76 -4.50
CA MET A 1 18.70 -3.54 -5.06
C MET A 1 17.66 -2.52 -5.54
N GLY A 2 16.63 -2.89 -6.32
CA GLY A 2 15.62 -1.92 -6.82
C GLY A 2 14.83 -1.15 -5.75
N ASN A 3 14.41 -1.81 -4.67
CA ASN A 3 13.71 -1.17 -3.55
C ASN A 3 14.62 -0.14 -2.87
N LEU A 4 15.84 -0.56 -2.55
CA LEU A 4 16.87 0.33 -2.03
C LEU A 4 17.14 1.49 -2.97
N TRP A 5 17.14 1.31 -4.30
CA TRP A 5 17.33 2.39 -5.26
C TRP A 5 16.17 3.39 -5.27
N ASN A 6 14.91 2.94 -5.33
CA ASN A 6 13.76 3.85 -5.32
C ASN A 6 13.60 4.55 -3.96
N PHE A 7 13.75 3.83 -2.85
CA PHE A 7 13.75 4.44 -1.52
C PHE A 7 14.96 5.35 -1.32
N TYR A 8 16.14 5.00 -1.84
CA TYR A 8 17.32 5.87 -1.82
C TYR A 8 17.07 7.13 -2.62
N MET A 9 16.62 7.04 -3.88
CA MET A 9 16.30 8.18 -4.72
C MET A 9 15.22 9.07 -4.09
N ALA A 10 14.13 8.47 -3.61
CA ALA A 10 13.07 9.20 -2.92
C ALA A 10 13.56 9.84 -1.62
N ASN A 11 14.23 9.09 -0.73
CA ASN A 11 14.69 9.61 0.55
C ASN A 11 15.81 10.63 0.38
N THR A 12 16.76 10.43 -0.53
CA THR A 12 17.83 11.42 -0.80
C THR A 12 17.25 12.68 -1.42
N MET A 13 16.36 12.55 -2.40
CA MET A 13 15.64 13.70 -2.96
C MET A 13 14.84 14.41 -1.88
N SER A 14 14.07 13.69 -1.05
CA SER A 14 13.32 14.28 0.06
C SER A 14 14.23 14.96 1.08
N ARG A 15 15.38 14.37 1.44
CA ARG A 15 16.35 15.02 2.35
C ARG A 15 16.87 16.32 1.75
N CYS A 16 17.35 16.30 0.51
CA CYS A 16 17.87 17.49 -0.17
C CYS A 16 16.80 18.58 -0.32
N MET A 17 15.60 18.20 -0.78
CA MET A 17 14.48 19.13 -0.97
C MET A 17 14.00 19.72 0.35
N LEU A 18 13.81 18.90 1.38
CA LEU A 18 13.38 19.37 2.70
C LEU A 18 14.44 20.25 3.35
N SER A 19 15.73 19.91 3.26
CA SER A 19 16.81 20.77 3.75
C SER A 19 16.85 22.11 3.02
N HIS A 20 16.68 22.11 1.70
CA HIS A 20 16.59 23.33 0.91
C HIS A 20 15.38 24.18 1.31
N PHE A 21 14.19 23.58 1.43
CA PHE A 21 12.99 24.31 1.86
C PHE A 21 13.13 24.85 3.28
N LEU A 22 13.70 24.10 4.22
CA LEU A 22 13.92 24.58 5.59
C LEU A 22 14.84 25.80 5.68
N ALA A 23 15.78 25.92 4.74
CA ALA A 23 16.70 27.04 4.65
C ALA A 23 16.06 28.29 4.02
N ASN A 24 15.06 28.11 3.13
CA ASN A 24 14.54 29.19 2.29
C ASN A 24 13.08 29.56 2.56
N VAL A 25 12.31 28.75 3.28
CA VAL A 25 10.88 29.03 3.51
C VAL A 25 10.71 30.05 4.64
N GLU A 26 10.06 31.15 4.31
CA GLU A 26 9.81 32.28 5.23
C GLU A 26 8.48 32.14 5.95
N ASP A 27 7.49 31.50 5.31
CA ASP A 27 6.17 31.26 5.88
C ASP A 27 6.25 30.33 7.12
N PRO A 28 5.79 30.78 8.30
CA PRO A 28 5.90 30.00 9.54
C PRO A 28 5.15 28.65 9.50
N GLU A 29 3.99 28.58 8.86
CA GLU A 29 3.18 27.36 8.78
C GLU A 29 3.82 26.35 7.84
N ILE A 30 4.25 26.80 6.65
CA ILE A 30 4.95 25.94 5.70
C ILE A 30 6.28 25.47 6.30
N ARG A 31 6.99 26.34 7.04
CA ARG A 31 8.22 25.97 7.75
C ARG A 31 7.97 24.89 8.79
N TRP A 32 6.87 24.99 9.54
CA TRP A 32 6.49 23.99 10.52
C TRP A 32 6.18 22.63 9.86
N ILE A 33 5.38 22.61 8.78
CA ILE A 33 5.08 21.39 8.03
C ILE A 33 6.35 20.75 7.46
N THR A 34 7.27 21.57 6.93
CA THR A 34 8.53 21.09 6.38
C THR A 34 9.41 20.47 7.47
N LYS A 35 9.47 21.07 8.67
CA LYS A 35 10.18 20.50 9.83
C LYS A 35 9.59 19.17 10.26
N LEU A 36 8.25 19.09 10.32
CA LEU A 36 7.54 17.86 10.66
C LEU A 36 7.86 16.74 9.66
N SER A 37 7.87 17.06 8.37
CA SER A 37 8.19 16.11 7.30
C SER A 37 9.63 15.59 7.40
N ALA A 38 10.59 16.45 7.70
CA ALA A 38 11.98 16.06 7.93
C ALA A 38 12.13 15.15 9.16
N ALA A 39 11.47 15.50 10.27
CA ALA A 39 11.48 14.69 11.48
C ALA A 39 10.86 13.29 11.26
N ALA A 40 9.76 13.21 10.49
CA ALA A 40 9.13 11.95 10.14
C ALA A 40 10.06 11.06 9.28
N LEU A 41 10.83 11.64 8.37
CA LEU A 41 11.82 10.92 7.57
C LEU A 41 12.95 10.34 8.43
N GLU A 42 13.50 11.14 9.36
CA GLU A 42 14.54 10.67 10.28
C GLU A 42 14.02 9.57 11.22
N LEU A 43 12.79 9.70 11.71
CA LEU A 43 12.14 8.66 12.52
C LEU A 43 11.98 7.37 11.72
N SER A 44 11.59 7.44 10.44
CA SER A 44 11.46 6.28 9.57
C SER A 44 12.80 5.54 9.38
N ASN A 45 13.89 6.28 9.18
CA ASN A 45 15.24 5.71 9.10
C ASN A 45 15.63 5.03 10.41
N THR A 46 15.40 5.70 11.55
CA THR A 46 15.69 5.17 12.88
C THR A 46 14.92 3.87 13.16
N ILE A 47 13.63 3.81 12.80
CA ILE A 47 12.81 2.59 12.94
C ILE A 47 13.37 1.47 12.06
N THR A 48 13.78 1.77 10.83
CA THR A 48 14.35 0.79 9.90
C THR A 48 15.66 0.22 10.45
N GLU A 49 16.57 1.07 10.94
CA GLU A 49 17.82 0.66 11.58
C GLU A 49 17.56 -0.20 12.82
N LEU A 50 16.60 0.21 13.66
CA LEU A 50 16.21 -0.57 14.84
C LEU A 50 15.67 -1.96 14.45
N MET A 51 14.82 -2.04 13.43
CA MET A 51 14.29 -3.31 12.92
C MET A 51 15.41 -4.19 12.36
N LEU A 52 16.39 -3.61 11.65
CA LEU A 52 17.57 -4.33 11.16
C LEU A 52 18.41 -4.88 12.32
N ASN A 53 18.73 -4.03 13.30
CA ASN A 53 19.54 -4.38 14.47
C ASN A 53 18.87 -5.46 15.33
N LYS A 54 17.54 -5.45 15.43
CA LYS A 54 16.76 -6.47 16.16
C LYS A 54 16.45 -7.72 15.33
N GLY A 55 16.83 -7.77 14.05
CA GLY A 55 16.51 -8.89 13.16
C GLY A 55 15.02 -9.01 12.81
N LEU A 56 14.23 -7.94 13.00
CA LEU A 56 12.78 -7.87 12.71
C LEU A 56 12.50 -7.30 11.30
N TYR A 57 13.54 -6.86 10.59
CA TYR A 57 13.40 -6.33 9.25
C TYR A 57 13.21 -7.46 8.23
N ILE A 58 12.09 -7.43 7.53
CA ILE A 58 11.77 -8.40 6.48
C ILE A 58 12.48 -7.96 5.21
N ARG A 59 13.48 -8.75 4.80
CA ARG A 59 14.32 -8.43 3.65
C ARG A 59 13.58 -8.72 2.34
N PRO A 60 13.63 -7.81 1.34
CA PRO A 60 13.13 -8.10 0.01
C PRO A 60 14.00 -9.16 -0.69
N PRO A 61 13.48 -9.83 -1.73
CA PRO A 61 14.28 -10.69 -2.60
C PRO A 61 15.51 -9.95 -3.13
N VAL A 62 16.66 -10.64 -3.13
CA VAL A 62 17.93 -10.09 -3.60
C VAL A 62 18.25 -10.72 -4.95
N ILE A 63 18.54 -9.87 -5.93
CA ILE A 63 19.06 -10.26 -7.24
C ILE A 63 20.56 -9.96 -7.33
N PRO A 64 21.34 -10.73 -8.10
CA PRO A 64 22.76 -10.46 -8.30
C PRO A 64 22.98 -9.08 -8.93
N PRO A 65 24.19 -8.50 -8.79
CA PRO A 65 24.56 -7.28 -9.50
C PRO A 65 24.37 -7.47 -11.01
N THR A 66 23.74 -6.49 -11.66
CA THR A 66 23.49 -6.49 -13.10
C THR A 66 24.41 -5.50 -13.79
N GLU A 67 24.89 -5.84 -14.99
CA GLU A 67 25.58 -4.87 -15.85
C GLU A 67 24.63 -3.75 -16.28
N GLN A 68 25.14 -2.52 -16.35
CA GLN A 68 24.35 -1.36 -16.77
C GLN A 68 24.25 -1.34 -18.30
N GLY A 69 23.04 -1.16 -18.82
CA GLY A 69 22.79 -1.07 -20.25
C GLY A 69 21.47 -0.37 -20.56
N TYR A 70 21.30 0.04 -21.81
CA TYR A 70 20.07 0.68 -22.27
C TYR A 70 19.10 -0.35 -22.85
N VAL A 71 17.80 -0.08 -22.69
CA VAL A 71 16.75 -0.86 -23.33
C VAL A 71 16.67 -0.43 -24.80
N HIS A 72 17.00 -1.35 -25.71
CA HIS A 72 17.03 -1.07 -27.16
C HIS A 72 15.82 -1.61 -27.93
N ARG A 73 14.88 -2.30 -27.28
CA ARG A 73 13.71 -2.92 -27.93
C ARG A 73 12.46 -2.76 -27.08
N GLU A 74 11.36 -2.35 -27.72
CA GLU A 74 10.03 -2.24 -27.09
C GLU A 74 9.54 -3.55 -26.47
N ARG A 75 10.05 -4.70 -26.95
CA ARG A 75 9.77 -6.02 -26.38
C ARG A 75 10.08 -6.12 -24.88
N PHE A 76 10.86 -5.19 -24.32
CA PHE A 76 11.03 -5.05 -22.86
C PHE A 76 9.72 -4.81 -22.10
N LEU A 77 8.71 -4.20 -22.73
CA LEU A 77 7.39 -3.94 -22.15
C LEU A 77 6.43 -5.15 -22.30
N ALA A 78 6.79 -6.13 -23.14
CA ALA A 78 5.92 -7.27 -23.46
C ALA A 78 5.61 -8.13 -22.23
N GLY A 79 4.43 -8.76 -22.23
CA GLY A 79 3.98 -9.63 -21.13
C GLY A 79 2.91 -10.67 -21.49
N PHE A 80 2.21 -10.54 -22.62
CA PHE A 80 1.09 -11.44 -22.96
C PHE A 80 1.46 -12.59 -23.90
N PHE A 81 2.31 -12.35 -24.90
CA PHE A 81 2.69 -13.33 -25.93
C PHE A 81 4.20 -13.33 -26.16
N GLY A 82 4.76 -14.52 -26.46
CA GLY A 82 6.20 -14.73 -26.66
C GLY A 82 7.00 -14.76 -25.35
N ASP A 83 8.33 -14.77 -25.48
CA ASP A 83 9.21 -14.80 -24.30
C ASP A 83 9.05 -13.54 -23.46
N LYS A 84 8.79 -13.73 -22.16
CA LYS A 84 8.73 -12.68 -21.16
C LYS A 84 10.11 -12.50 -20.55
N ARG A 85 10.54 -11.25 -20.37
CA ARG A 85 11.74 -10.99 -19.57
C ARG A 85 11.45 -11.28 -18.09
N PRO A 86 12.49 -11.61 -17.30
CA PRO A 86 12.41 -11.58 -15.85
C PRO A 86 11.96 -10.21 -15.33
N LEU A 87 11.38 -10.21 -14.14
CA LEU A 87 11.02 -9.02 -13.38
C LEU A 87 12.25 -8.15 -13.14
N SER A 88 12.08 -6.86 -13.35
CA SER A 88 13.08 -5.86 -13.00
C SER A 88 13.17 -5.68 -11.49
N GLY A 89 14.27 -5.10 -11.01
CA GLY A 89 14.42 -4.78 -9.60
C GLY A 89 13.29 -3.89 -9.04
N VAL A 90 12.72 -3.00 -9.87
CA VAL A 90 11.58 -2.14 -9.50
C VAL A 90 10.29 -2.95 -9.39
N GLU A 91 10.04 -3.86 -10.32
CA GLU A 91 8.84 -4.71 -10.30
C GLU A 91 8.87 -5.70 -9.14
N ILE A 92 10.00 -6.37 -8.89
CA ILE A 92 10.21 -7.23 -7.71
C ILE A 92 9.89 -6.47 -6.43
N SER A 93 10.31 -5.21 -6.38
CA SER A 93 10.14 -4.32 -5.23
C SER A 93 8.67 -3.99 -4.96
N GLN A 94 7.93 -3.66 -6.01
CA GLN A 94 6.49 -3.40 -5.94
C GLN A 94 5.70 -4.67 -5.59
N VAL A 95 6.02 -5.82 -6.21
CA VAL A 95 5.41 -7.12 -5.88
C VAL A 95 5.62 -7.45 -4.40
N PHE A 96 6.84 -7.32 -3.91
CA PHE A 96 7.18 -7.57 -2.51
C PHE A 96 6.48 -6.62 -1.53
N ALA A 97 6.44 -5.32 -1.84
CA ALA A 97 5.72 -4.35 -1.02
C ALA A 97 4.22 -4.69 -0.92
N ASN A 98 3.59 -5.04 -2.05
CA ASN A 98 2.19 -5.42 -2.09
C ASN A 98 1.89 -6.70 -1.29
N LEU A 99 2.79 -7.70 -1.33
CA LEU A 99 2.70 -8.91 -0.49
C LEU A 99 2.74 -8.57 1.00
N GLN A 100 3.62 -7.65 1.41
CA GLN A 100 3.69 -7.19 2.81
C GLN A 100 2.40 -6.49 3.25
N PHE A 101 1.90 -5.54 2.45
CA PHE A 101 0.64 -4.84 2.74
C PHE A 101 -0.53 -5.83 2.91
N ASN A 102 -0.64 -6.80 2.00
CA ASN A 102 -1.71 -7.79 2.07
C ASN A 102 -1.58 -8.70 3.29
N SER A 103 -0.35 -9.04 3.69
CA SER A 103 -0.10 -9.86 4.89
C SER A 103 -0.48 -9.12 6.18
N ILE A 104 -0.06 -7.85 6.31
CA ILE A 104 -0.44 -6.98 7.44
C ILE A 104 -1.95 -6.85 7.53
N LYS A 105 -2.60 -6.51 6.41
CA LYS A 105 -4.05 -6.32 6.37
C LYS A 105 -4.79 -7.61 6.68
N THR A 106 -4.30 -8.76 6.22
CA THR A 106 -4.86 -10.09 6.52
C THR A 106 -4.78 -10.42 8.01
N ALA A 107 -3.66 -10.12 8.66
CA ALA A 107 -3.51 -10.30 10.11
C ALA A 107 -4.48 -9.40 10.89
N LEU A 108 -4.55 -8.11 10.52
CA LEU A 108 -5.45 -7.13 11.12
C LEU A 108 -6.91 -7.59 11.03
N VAL A 109 -7.40 -7.90 9.82
CA VAL A 109 -8.80 -8.33 9.64
C VAL A 109 -9.07 -9.68 10.28
N THR A 110 -8.08 -10.57 10.39
CA THR A 110 -8.27 -11.83 11.14
C THR A 110 -8.50 -11.57 12.62
N GLY A 111 -7.80 -10.61 13.23
CA GLY A 111 -8.10 -10.16 14.60
C GLY A 111 -9.47 -9.51 14.71
N PHE A 112 -9.84 -8.64 13.75
CA PHE A 112 -11.16 -8.00 13.77
C PHE A 112 -12.33 -8.98 13.57
N ILE A 113 -12.14 -10.04 12.77
CA ILE A 113 -13.14 -11.10 12.60
C ILE A 113 -13.46 -11.79 13.94
N GLN A 114 -12.45 -11.99 14.79
CA GLN A 114 -12.63 -12.65 16.11
C GLN A 114 -13.51 -11.84 17.06
N VAL A 115 -13.58 -10.52 16.89
CA VAL A 115 -14.15 -9.59 17.89
C VAL A 115 -15.27 -8.70 17.36
N ALA A 116 -15.50 -8.66 16.05
CA ALA A 116 -16.62 -7.96 15.44
C ALA A 116 -17.93 -8.44 16.07
N ARG A 117 -18.79 -7.50 16.46
CA ARG A 117 -20.04 -7.80 17.15
C ARG A 117 -21.19 -8.10 16.19
N THR A 118 -21.21 -7.41 15.05
CA THR A 118 -22.25 -7.54 14.03
C THR A 118 -21.80 -8.44 12.88
N ASP A 119 -22.73 -9.26 12.40
CA ASP A 119 -22.44 -10.28 11.38
C ASP A 119 -22.04 -9.64 10.05
N GLU A 120 -22.67 -8.53 9.66
CA GLU A 120 -22.38 -7.84 8.41
C GLU A 120 -20.97 -7.24 8.40
N VAL A 121 -20.52 -6.70 9.53
CA VAL A 121 -19.15 -6.19 9.68
C VAL A 121 -18.14 -7.34 9.69
N ARG A 122 -18.46 -8.46 10.34
CA ARG A 122 -17.62 -9.66 10.33
C ARG A 122 -17.48 -10.25 8.92
N ASP A 123 -18.59 -10.34 8.19
CA ASP A 123 -18.63 -10.82 6.81
C ASP A 123 -17.85 -9.90 5.87
N TYR A 124 -17.95 -8.58 6.06
CA TYR A 124 -17.11 -7.62 5.34
C TYR A 124 -15.62 -7.88 5.57
N PHE A 125 -15.19 -8.15 6.80
CA PHE A 125 -13.80 -8.50 7.11
C PHE A 125 -13.39 -9.87 6.56
N LEU A 126 -14.27 -10.87 6.58
CA LEU A 126 -14.04 -12.18 5.95
C LEU A 126 -13.80 -12.04 4.45
N ARG A 127 -14.62 -11.25 3.74
CA ARG A 127 -14.39 -10.95 2.32
C ARG A 127 -13.04 -10.27 2.10
N CYS A 128 -12.65 -9.31 2.95
CA CYS A 128 -11.33 -8.67 2.87
C CYS A 128 -10.19 -9.69 2.95
N LYS A 129 -10.28 -10.63 3.91
CA LYS A 129 -9.28 -11.69 4.08
C LYS A 129 -9.15 -12.54 2.82
N MET A 130 -10.28 -12.95 2.23
CA MET A 130 -10.28 -13.76 1.01
C MET A 130 -9.68 -13.02 -0.19
N ILE A 131 -10.02 -11.75 -0.37
CA ILE A 131 -9.44 -10.90 -1.42
C ILE A 131 -7.91 -10.80 -1.24
N ASN A 132 -7.44 -10.49 -0.03
CA ASN A 132 -6.01 -10.38 0.24
C ASN A 132 -5.26 -11.68 -0.04
N ILE A 133 -5.78 -12.83 0.40
CA ILE A 133 -5.17 -14.15 0.16
C ILE A 133 -5.07 -14.44 -1.34
N LYS A 134 -6.14 -14.16 -2.09
CA LYS A 134 -6.15 -14.34 -3.56
C LYS A 134 -5.10 -13.47 -4.23
N GLN A 135 -5.06 -12.18 -3.90
CA GLN A 135 -4.08 -11.23 -4.44
C GLN A 135 -2.64 -11.64 -4.09
N THR A 136 -2.41 -12.05 -2.84
CA THR A 136 -1.11 -12.58 -2.38
C THR A 136 -0.70 -13.81 -3.21
N THR A 137 -1.62 -14.74 -3.46
CA THR A 137 -1.33 -15.94 -4.26
C THR A 137 -0.89 -15.60 -5.68
N ILE A 138 -1.53 -14.62 -6.32
CA ILE A 138 -1.16 -14.15 -7.67
C ILE A 138 0.25 -13.54 -7.65
N LEU A 139 0.52 -12.63 -6.70
CA LEU A 139 1.81 -11.96 -6.58
C LEU A 139 2.95 -12.91 -6.23
N SER A 140 2.71 -13.89 -5.35
CA SER A 140 3.72 -14.90 -4.99
C SER A 140 4.10 -15.77 -6.19
N LYS A 141 3.14 -16.11 -7.06
CA LYS A 141 3.44 -16.87 -8.28
C LYS A 141 4.39 -16.13 -9.21
N LEU A 142 4.28 -14.80 -9.30
CA LEU A 142 5.17 -13.99 -10.13
C LEU A 142 6.63 -14.05 -9.64
N LEU A 143 6.84 -14.03 -8.32
CA LEU A 143 8.20 -14.18 -7.76
C LEU A 143 8.75 -15.59 -8.01
N VAL A 144 7.93 -16.62 -7.75
CA VAL A 144 8.34 -18.02 -7.92
C VAL A 144 8.68 -18.35 -9.38
N GLN A 145 7.99 -17.75 -10.35
CA GLN A 145 8.27 -17.95 -11.78
C GLN A 145 9.67 -17.47 -12.20
N ASP A 146 10.24 -16.51 -11.46
CA ASP A 146 11.59 -15.99 -11.70
C ASP A 146 12.60 -16.55 -10.66
N ASP A 147 12.28 -17.70 -10.05
CA ASP A 147 13.09 -18.36 -9.02
C ASP A 147 13.38 -17.48 -7.78
N LEU A 148 12.50 -16.52 -7.49
CA LEU A 148 12.60 -15.64 -6.33
C LEU A 148 11.76 -16.16 -5.16
N PRO A 149 12.27 -16.07 -3.91
CA PRO A 149 11.51 -16.48 -2.74
C PRO A 149 10.32 -15.54 -2.52
N ALA A 150 9.12 -16.11 -2.40
CA ALA A 150 7.94 -15.40 -1.94
C ALA A 150 7.95 -15.32 -0.40
N THR A 151 8.73 -14.38 0.15
CA THR A 151 8.78 -14.16 1.60
C THR A 151 7.51 -13.45 2.09
N LEU A 152 6.75 -14.14 2.92
CA LEU A 152 5.64 -13.53 3.67
C LEU A 152 6.09 -13.19 5.09
N PRO A 153 5.69 -12.03 5.63
CA PRO A 153 5.86 -11.71 7.04
C PRO A 153 5.23 -12.76 7.97
N SER A 154 6.04 -13.56 8.67
CA SER A 154 5.55 -14.49 9.70
C SER A 154 5.33 -13.83 11.07
N GLN A 155 5.82 -12.60 11.24
CA GLN A 155 5.90 -11.92 12.55
C GLN A 155 4.57 -11.38 13.09
N PHE A 156 3.50 -11.36 12.30
CA PHE A 156 2.19 -10.88 12.73
C PHE A 156 1.45 -11.98 13.49
N HIS A 157 1.72 -12.08 14.79
CA HIS A 157 1.05 -13.02 15.68
C HIS A 157 -0.34 -12.50 16.03
N ILE A 158 -1.36 -13.13 15.46
CA ILE A 158 -2.75 -12.88 15.84
C ILE A 158 -2.96 -13.55 17.21
N THR A 159 -3.37 -12.76 18.20
CA THR A 159 -3.63 -13.27 19.55
C THR A 159 -4.94 -14.07 19.59
N LYS A 160 -5.21 -14.73 20.73
CA LYS A 160 -6.49 -15.42 20.98
C LYS A 160 -7.52 -14.51 21.65
N SER A 161 -7.31 -13.19 21.65
CA SER A 161 -8.23 -12.26 22.31
C SER A 161 -9.60 -12.28 21.65
N THR A 162 -10.64 -12.38 22.45
CA THR A 162 -12.04 -12.20 22.04
C THR A 162 -12.61 -10.86 22.49
N VAL A 163 -11.79 -10.03 23.14
CA VAL A 163 -12.19 -8.69 23.60
C VAL A 163 -11.95 -7.68 22.47
N PRO A 164 -12.98 -6.96 22.00
CA PRO A 164 -12.81 -5.99 20.93
C PRO A 164 -11.97 -4.80 21.39
N PRO A 165 -10.89 -4.44 20.67
CA PRO A 165 -10.09 -3.27 20.99
C PRO A 165 -10.81 -1.96 20.63
N PHE A 166 -11.74 -2.02 19.68
CA PHE A 166 -12.49 -0.88 19.15
C PHE A 166 -13.94 -1.28 18.84
N SER A 167 -14.81 -0.29 18.62
CA SER A 167 -16.18 -0.53 18.14
C SER A 167 -16.20 -1.00 16.70
N ASP A 168 -17.28 -1.69 16.29
CA ASP A 168 -17.52 -2.08 14.90
C ASP A 168 -17.46 -0.88 13.95
N LYS A 169 -17.96 0.30 14.37
CA LYS A 169 -17.85 1.56 13.63
C LYS A 169 -16.39 1.89 13.29
N LEU A 170 -15.53 1.91 14.30
CA LEU A 170 -14.14 2.32 14.13
C LEU A 170 -13.32 1.25 13.37
N MET A 171 -13.56 -0.03 13.65
CA MET A 171 -12.93 -1.13 12.91
C MET A 171 -13.30 -1.11 11.41
N LEU A 172 -14.59 -0.92 11.10
CA LEU A 172 -15.07 -0.83 9.72
C LEU A 172 -14.46 0.39 9.00
N PHE A 173 -14.46 1.55 9.65
CA PHE A 173 -13.85 2.77 9.12
C PHE A 173 -12.37 2.56 8.78
N HIS A 174 -11.60 1.94 9.67
CA HIS A 174 -10.18 1.66 9.40
C HIS A 174 -9.97 0.70 8.24
N VAL A 175 -10.71 -0.41 8.17
CA VAL A 175 -10.56 -1.38 7.07
C VAL A 175 -10.99 -0.77 5.74
N SER A 176 -12.05 0.05 5.73
CA SER A 176 -12.49 0.80 4.55
C SER A 176 -11.39 1.76 4.06
N ASN A 177 -10.86 2.61 4.95
CA ASN A 177 -9.78 3.55 4.60
C ASN A 177 -8.49 2.86 4.15
N LEU A 178 -8.09 1.76 4.80
CA LEU A 178 -6.96 0.95 4.35
C LEU A 178 -7.18 0.35 2.96
N SER A 179 -8.43 0.09 2.57
CA SER A 179 -8.78 -0.36 1.22
C SER A 179 -8.61 0.76 0.21
N SER A 180 -9.08 1.98 0.50
CA SER A 180 -8.85 3.16 -0.33
C SER A 180 -7.34 3.47 -0.48
N ALA A 181 -6.58 3.38 0.62
CA ALA A 181 -5.12 3.51 0.56
C ALA A 181 -4.47 2.42 -0.30
N LYS A 182 -5.01 1.19 -0.28
CA LYS A 182 -4.54 0.09 -1.13
C LYS A 182 -4.82 0.33 -2.61
N VAL A 183 -5.95 0.96 -2.97
CA VAL A 183 -6.22 1.39 -4.36
C VAL A 183 -5.10 2.30 -4.87
N ARG A 184 -4.69 3.28 -4.07
CA ARG A 184 -3.55 4.16 -4.40
C ARG A 184 -2.25 3.38 -4.61
N ASN A 185 -1.98 2.38 -3.76
CA ASN A 185 -0.79 1.54 -3.89
C ASN A 185 -0.80 0.73 -5.20
N TRP A 186 -1.94 0.17 -5.61
CA TRP A 186 -2.04 -0.51 -6.91
C TRP A 186 -1.79 0.44 -8.07
N GLY A 187 -2.28 1.69 -7.99
CA GLY A 187 -2.02 2.73 -8.98
C GLY A 187 -0.54 3.08 -9.10
N ASP A 188 0.16 3.19 -7.96
CA ASP A 188 1.62 3.39 -7.95
C ASP A 188 2.36 2.21 -8.59
N SER A 189 2.02 0.98 -8.20
CA SER A 189 2.64 -0.22 -8.78
C SER A 189 2.41 -0.32 -10.28
N LEU A 190 1.22 0.04 -10.76
CA LEU A 190 0.90 0.12 -12.20
C LEU A 190 1.75 1.17 -12.91
N ALA A 191 1.92 2.35 -12.32
CA ALA A 191 2.66 3.46 -12.92
C ALA A 191 4.16 3.14 -13.11
N VAL A 192 4.76 2.40 -12.17
CA VAL A 192 6.21 2.13 -12.19
C VAL A 192 6.60 0.75 -12.72
N SER A 193 5.63 -0.07 -13.12
CA SER A 193 5.85 -1.43 -13.60
C SER A 193 5.52 -1.55 -15.09
N PRO A 194 6.52 -1.43 -15.97
CA PRO A 194 6.29 -1.33 -17.42
C PRO A 194 5.85 -2.64 -18.10
N ARG A 195 6.00 -3.80 -17.45
CA ARG A 195 5.60 -5.09 -18.06
C ARG A 195 4.07 -5.21 -18.15
N HIS A 196 3.55 -5.39 -19.37
CA HIS A 196 2.10 -5.29 -19.61
C HIS A 196 1.23 -6.33 -18.89
N ASP A 197 1.70 -7.56 -18.71
CA ASP A 197 0.94 -8.59 -17.97
C ASP A 197 0.85 -8.26 -16.47
N LEU A 198 1.93 -7.75 -15.90
CA LEU A 198 1.96 -7.25 -14.53
C LEU A 198 1.03 -6.05 -14.35
N GLY A 199 1.01 -5.14 -15.34
CA GLY A 199 0.05 -4.03 -15.38
C GLY A 199 -1.41 -4.52 -15.36
N ALA A 200 -1.74 -5.54 -16.14
CA ALA A 200 -3.09 -6.11 -16.15
C ALA A 200 -3.47 -6.78 -14.82
N ASP A 201 -2.54 -7.50 -14.17
CA ASP A 201 -2.76 -8.06 -12.83
C ASP A 201 -3.02 -6.95 -11.80
N TYR A 202 -2.25 -5.86 -11.85
CA TYR A 202 -2.46 -4.70 -10.98
C TYR A 202 -3.79 -4.00 -11.24
N GLU A 203 -4.16 -3.78 -12.50
CA GLU A 203 -5.45 -3.16 -12.85
C GLU A 203 -6.63 -4.01 -12.36
N ARG A 204 -6.57 -5.33 -12.53
CA ARG A 204 -7.58 -6.25 -12.02
C ARG A 204 -7.69 -6.17 -10.50
N ASN A 205 -6.56 -6.21 -9.78
CA ASN A 205 -6.55 -6.12 -8.33
C ASN A 205 -7.01 -4.74 -7.83
N LEU A 206 -6.69 -3.68 -8.57
CA LEU A 206 -7.14 -2.32 -8.33
C LEU A 206 -8.67 -2.24 -8.40
N LYS A 207 -9.28 -2.72 -9.49
CA LYS A 207 -10.74 -2.71 -9.68
C LYS A 207 -11.46 -3.50 -8.59
N GLU A 208 -10.95 -4.67 -8.22
CA GLU A 208 -11.52 -5.44 -7.11
C GLU A 208 -11.42 -4.71 -5.78
N THR A 209 -10.27 -4.08 -5.50
CA THR A 209 -10.06 -3.33 -4.25
C THR A 209 -10.95 -2.08 -4.20
N MET A 210 -11.16 -1.39 -5.32
CA MET A 210 -12.09 -0.25 -5.42
C MET A 210 -13.51 -0.68 -5.07
N LYS A 211 -14.00 -1.75 -5.72
CA LYS A 211 -15.34 -2.27 -5.41
C LYS A 211 -15.47 -2.63 -3.93
N PHE A 212 -14.46 -3.27 -3.35
CA PHE A 212 -14.45 -3.60 -1.92
C PHE A 212 -14.50 -2.35 -1.02
N ALA A 213 -13.74 -1.30 -1.37
CA ALA A 213 -13.75 -0.03 -0.64
C ALA A 213 -15.12 0.67 -0.73
N ASP A 214 -15.73 0.68 -1.91
CA ASP A 214 -17.07 1.23 -2.13
C ASP A 214 -18.13 0.50 -1.29
N ASP A 215 -18.07 -0.83 -1.23
CA ASP A 215 -18.94 -1.63 -0.36
C ASP A 215 -18.78 -1.25 1.12
N GLY A 216 -17.54 -0.97 1.55
CA GLY A 216 -17.25 -0.52 2.91
C GLY A 216 -17.83 0.86 3.21
N ALA A 217 -17.73 1.80 2.26
CA ALA A 217 -18.34 3.11 2.36
C ALA A 217 -19.88 3.03 2.42
N LYS A 218 -20.50 2.18 1.60
CA LYS A 218 -21.95 1.92 1.64
C LYS A 218 -22.38 1.38 2.99
N LEU A 219 -21.67 0.39 3.54
CA LEU A 219 -22.00 -0.17 4.86
C LEU A 219 -21.89 0.89 5.98
N LEU A 220 -20.91 1.80 5.89
CA LEU A 220 -20.81 2.94 6.82
C LEU A 220 -22.00 3.89 6.67
N ILE A 221 -22.46 4.17 5.45
CA ILE A 221 -23.62 5.04 5.19
C ILE A 221 -24.90 4.39 5.73
N GLU A 222 -25.16 3.12 5.41
CA GLU A 222 -26.34 2.36 5.84
C GLU A 222 -26.48 2.29 7.36
N ARG A 223 -25.35 2.25 8.08
CA ARG A 223 -25.32 2.25 9.55
C ARG A 223 -25.32 3.64 10.18
N GLY A 224 -25.32 4.73 9.39
CA GLY A 224 -25.20 6.10 9.90
C GLY A 224 -23.84 6.38 10.55
N TRP A 225 -22.80 5.68 10.11
CA TRP A 225 -21.44 5.74 10.66
C TRP A 225 -20.48 6.57 9.80
N MET A 226 -20.86 6.88 8.55
CA MET A 226 -20.05 7.70 7.64
C MET A 226 -20.12 9.18 8.04
N GLU A 227 -18.97 9.76 8.30
CA GLU A 227 -18.85 11.21 8.55
C GLU A 227 -18.78 11.96 7.22
N GLN A 228 -19.51 13.07 7.12
CA GLN A 228 -19.48 13.93 5.95
C GLN A 228 -18.24 14.83 6.01
N PRO A 229 -17.32 14.76 5.03
CA PRO A 229 -16.22 15.71 4.97
C PRO A 229 -16.72 17.11 4.60
N PRO A 230 -15.95 18.17 4.89
CA PRO A 230 -16.27 19.52 4.40
C PRO A 230 -16.49 19.51 2.88
N GLN A 231 -17.58 20.11 2.43
CA GLN A 231 -17.94 20.20 1.01
C GLN A 231 -17.70 21.60 0.48
N ALA A 232 -17.36 21.69 -0.81
CA ALA A 232 -17.37 22.97 -1.49
C ALA A 232 -18.81 23.55 -1.45
N PRO A 233 -18.98 24.86 -1.23
CA PRO A 233 -20.31 25.46 -1.21
C PRO A 233 -21.02 25.24 -2.55
N GLU A 234 -22.30 24.88 -2.49
CA GLU A 234 -23.16 24.75 -3.67
C GLU A 234 -23.47 26.15 -4.22
N ARG A 235 -22.59 26.67 -5.06
CA ARG A 235 -22.67 28.06 -5.55
C ARG A 235 -23.98 28.38 -6.27
N GLU A 236 -24.60 27.39 -6.90
CA GLU A 236 -25.91 27.55 -7.55
C GLU A 236 -27.06 27.65 -6.54
N LYS A 237 -27.04 26.90 -5.43
CA LYS A 237 -28.01 27.08 -4.32
C LYS A 237 -27.85 28.44 -3.65
N LEU A 238 -26.60 28.85 -3.41
CA LEU A 238 -26.30 30.19 -2.89
C LEU A 238 -26.78 31.32 -3.82
N ARG A 239 -26.74 31.11 -5.14
CA ARG A 239 -27.30 32.05 -6.12
C ARG A 239 -28.83 32.04 -6.12
N ALA A 240 -29.45 30.88 -5.89
CA ALA A 240 -30.90 30.72 -5.79
C ALA A 240 -31.50 31.16 -4.44
N GLY A 241 -30.65 31.42 -3.42
CA GLY A 241 -31.09 31.75 -2.06
C GLY A 241 -31.53 30.53 -1.24
N GLU A 242 -31.12 29.33 -1.63
CA GLU A 242 -31.37 28.05 -0.95
C GLU A 242 -30.22 27.66 0.01
#